data_AF-A0A8S3ZL46-F1
#
_entry.id   AF-A0A8S3ZL46-F1
#
_cell.length_a   1.000
_cell.length_b   1.000
_cell.length_c   1.000
_cell.angle_alpha   90.00
_cell.angle_beta   90.00
_cell.angle_gamma   90.00
#
_symmetry.space_group_name_H-M   'P 1'
#
loop_
_entity.id
_entity.type
_entity.pdbx_description
1 polymer ?
#
loop_
_entity_poly.entity_id
_entity_poly.type
_entity_poly.pdbx_seq_one_letter_code
_entity_poly.pdbx_strand_id
1 'polypeptide(L)'
;MFFKYNKITQSLSSATQDVAMGRPNTPEAFKVAVQESPEIVYDYKPLKVAEIQPSSHGESGVYLVPNNKRFKRLMSLQAQFLSADGKLVWQKFAADRTLYYLSAGLAAVGFIWSLYGLKRLASPPKNE
;
A
#
# COMPACT_ATOMS: atom_id res chain seq x y z
N MET A 1 38.77 0.01 -6.20
CA MET A 1 37.64 0.51 -5.39
C MET A 1 36.43 -0.37 -5.66
N PHE A 2 35.72 -0.81 -4.62
CA PHE A 2 34.52 -1.64 -4.76
C PHE A 2 33.29 -0.81 -4.43
N PHE A 3 32.18 -1.09 -5.11
CA PHE A 3 30.94 -0.34 -4.95
C PHE A 3 29.78 -1.31 -4.74
N LYS A 4 28.89 -0.98 -3.81
CA LYS A 4 27.66 -1.72 -3.58
C LYS A 4 26.48 -0.88 -4.03
N TYR A 5 25.66 -1.46 -4.89
CA TYR A 5 24.41 -0.85 -5.34
C TYR A 5 23.32 -1.08 -4.30
N ASN A 6 22.77 0.00 -3.74
CA ASN A 6 21.63 -0.08 -2.84
C ASN A 6 20.33 0.05 -3.63
N LYS A 7 19.51 -1.01 -3.66
CA LYS A 7 18.24 -1.04 -4.41
C LYS A 7 17.19 -0.07 -3.86
N ILE A 8 17.29 0.33 -2.58
CA ILE A 8 16.30 1.20 -1.93
C ILE A 8 16.60 2.66 -2.24
N THR A 9 17.86 3.07 -2.16
CA THR A 9 18.29 4.46 -2.41
C THR A 9 18.74 4.70 -3.85
N GLN A 10 18.80 3.65 -4.67
CA GLN A 10 19.28 3.64 -6.05
C GLN A 10 20.68 4.26 -6.25
N SER A 11 21.50 4.24 -5.19
CA SER A 11 22.82 4.88 -5.17
C SER A 11 23.95 3.85 -5.02
N LEU A 12 25.10 4.20 -5.61
CA LEU A 12 26.35 3.45 -5.47
C LEU A 12 27.14 4.04 -4.30
N SER A 13 27.31 3.24 -3.25
CA SER A 13 28.19 3.59 -2.13
C SER A 13 29.50 2.83 -2.23
N SER A 14 30.62 3.50 -1.94
CA SER A 14 31.92 2.83 -1.79
C SER A 14 31.83 1.79 -0.68
N ALA A 15 32.22 0.56 -0.99
CA ALA A 15 32.19 -0.56 -0.07
C ALA A 15 33.56 -1.25 -0.06
N THR A 16 33.86 -1.96 1.03
CA THR A 16 35.01 -2.86 1.08
C THR A 16 34.76 -4.07 0.18
N GLN A 17 35.85 -4.66 -0.35
CA GLN A 17 35.83 -5.78 -1.30
C GLN A 17 34.91 -6.92 -0.85
N ASP A 18 34.95 -7.27 0.43
CA ASP A 18 34.18 -8.36 1.01
C ASP A 18 32.66 -8.12 1.00
N VAL A 19 32.25 -6.86 1.05
CA VAL A 19 30.83 -6.45 1.06
C VAL A 19 30.28 -6.33 -0.36
N ALA A 20 31.12 -5.98 -1.32
CA ALA A 20 30.75 -5.87 -2.73
C ALA A 20 30.72 -7.24 -3.44
N MET A 21 31.60 -8.17 -3.05
CA MET A 21 31.69 -9.50 -3.67
C MET A 21 30.68 -10.51 -3.11
N GLY A 22 29.95 -10.16 -2.05
CA GLY A 22 29.09 -11.09 -1.31
C GLY A 22 29.93 -12.13 -0.57
N ARG A 23 29.95 -12.08 0.77
CA ARG A 23 30.84 -12.95 1.56
C ARG A 23 30.65 -14.43 1.19
N PRO A 24 31.74 -15.22 1.07
CA PRO A 24 31.61 -16.67 1.01
C PRO A 24 31.03 -17.17 2.34
N ASN A 25 29.99 -17.99 2.26
CA ASN A 25 29.35 -18.63 3.40
C ASN A 25 30.25 -19.73 3.97
N THR A 26 31.37 -19.37 4.61
CA THR A 26 32.16 -20.32 5.39
C THR A 26 31.84 -20.20 6.88
N PRO A 27 31.64 -21.32 7.60
CA PRO A 27 31.14 -21.32 8.98
C PRO A 27 32.11 -20.73 10.02
N GLU A 28 33.36 -20.44 9.63
CA GLU A 28 34.36 -19.85 10.53
C GLU A 28 34.21 -18.32 10.68
N ALA A 29 33.56 -17.64 9.73
CA ALA A 29 33.38 -16.18 9.75
C ALA A 29 32.39 -15.70 10.83
N PHE A 30 31.60 -16.61 11.42
CA PHE A 30 30.61 -16.31 12.45
C PHE A 30 31.17 -16.33 13.88
N LYS A 31 32.38 -16.85 14.10
CA LYS A 31 32.93 -17.01 15.46
C LYS A 31 33.69 -15.80 15.99
N VAL A 32 34.15 -14.90 15.13
CA VAL A 32 35.00 -13.76 15.53
C VAL A 32 34.23 -12.43 15.57
N ALA A 33 33.08 -12.32 14.90
CA ALA A 33 32.42 -11.03 14.64
C ALA A 33 31.16 -10.74 15.49
N VAL A 34 30.91 -11.51 16.56
CA VAL A 34 29.74 -11.31 17.44
C VAL A 34 30.22 -11.15 18.89
N GLN A 35 31.00 -10.11 19.17
CA GLN A 35 31.33 -9.75 20.55
C GLN A 35 30.95 -8.32 20.93
N GLU A 36 30.65 -7.45 19.97
CA GLU A 36 29.99 -6.18 20.23
C GLU A 36 28.67 -6.18 19.47
N SER A 37 27.57 -6.12 20.22
CA SER A 37 26.30 -5.66 19.66
C SER A 37 26.62 -4.33 19.01
N PRO A 38 26.45 -4.15 17.68
CA PRO A 38 26.71 -2.86 17.07
C PRO A 38 25.77 -1.88 17.78
N GLU A 39 26.34 -1.02 18.63
CA GLU A 39 25.62 0.10 19.21
C GLU A 39 25.06 0.84 18.00
N ILE A 40 23.75 0.78 17.84
CA ILE A 40 23.07 1.46 16.76
C ILE A 40 23.16 2.93 17.13
N VAL A 41 24.27 3.56 16.75
CA VAL A 41 24.44 5.00 16.86
C VAL A 41 23.45 5.59 15.87
N TYR A 42 22.29 5.93 16.38
CA TYR A 42 21.35 6.76 15.67
C TYR A 42 21.96 8.16 15.62
N ASP A 43 22.68 8.44 14.52
CA ASP A 43 22.97 9.80 14.10
C ASP A 43 21.64 10.46 13.72
N TYR A 44 20.90 10.90 14.74
CA TYR A 44 19.78 11.80 14.54
C TYR A 44 20.40 13.12 14.08
N LYS A 45 20.52 13.30 12.76
CA LYS A 45 20.66 14.64 12.23
C LYS A 45 19.51 15.44 12.83
N PRO A 46 19.78 16.48 13.64
CA PRO A 46 18.71 17.38 14.01
C PRO A 46 18.11 17.83 12.68
N LEU A 47 16.80 17.64 12.54
CA LEU A 47 16.06 18.30 11.49
C LEU A 47 16.26 19.80 11.76
N LYS A 48 17.35 20.35 11.22
CA LYS A 48 17.29 21.69 10.69
C LYS A 48 16.12 21.58 9.74
N VAL A 49 14.96 22.06 10.19
CA VAL A 49 13.89 22.47 9.31
C VAL A 49 14.65 23.25 8.26
N ALA A 50 14.85 22.63 7.10
CA ALA A 50 15.53 23.28 6.02
C ALA A 50 14.60 24.44 5.70
N GLU A 51 14.92 25.60 6.26
CA GLU A 51 14.52 26.85 5.68
C GLU A 51 14.86 26.68 4.22
N ILE A 52 13.80 26.61 3.41
CA ILE A 52 13.82 26.21 2.02
C ILE A 52 14.77 27.21 1.36
N GLN A 53 16.04 26.86 1.24
CA GLN A 53 16.99 27.65 0.47
C GLN A 53 16.59 27.42 -0.97
N PRO A 54 16.13 28.46 -1.69
CA PRO A 54 15.78 28.31 -3.08
C PRO A 54 17.06 27.97 -3.82
N SER A 55 17.19 26.73 -4.27
CA SER A 55 18.25 26.34 -5.19
C SER A 55 18.04 27.12 -6.48
N SER A 56 18.82 28.18 -6.65
CA SER A 56 18.97 28.90 -7.91
C SER A 56 19.54 27.93 -8.94
N HIS A 57 18.82 27.79 -10.06
CA HIS A 57 19.18 27.09 -11.31
C HIS A 57 18.76 25.61 -11.42
N GLY A 58 17.54 25.45 -11.92
CA GLY A 58 16.95 24.22 -12.44
C GLY A 58 15.45 24.44 -12.46
N GLU A 59 14.88 24.74 -13.63
CA GLU A 59 13.47 25.04 -13.82
C GLU A 59 12.59 24.12 -12.97
N SER A 60 11.73 24.73 -12.15
CA SER A 60 10.74 24.06 -11.30
C SER A 60 10.19 22.83 -12.01
N GLY A 61 10.43 21.65 -11.45
CA GLY A 61 10.10 20.34 -12.03
C GLY A 61 8.61 20.22 -12.31
N VAL A 62 8.18 20.72 -13.46
CA VAL A 62 6.90 20.43 -14.07
C VAL A 62 7.01 19.01 -14.60
N TYR A 63 6.64 18.02 -13.78
CA TYR A 63 6.37 16.70 -14.32
C TYR A 63 5.36 16.88 -15.45
N LEU A 64 5.63 16.31 -16.63
CA LEU A 64 4.73 16.34 -17.76
C LEU A 64 3.46 15.58 -17.40
N VAL A 65 2.51 16.26 -16.76
CA VAL A 65 1.21 15.69 -16.42
C VAL A 65 0.42 15.55 -17.72
N PRO A 66 0.01 14.33 -18.12
CA PRO A 66 -0.75 14.14 -19.34
C PRO A 66 -2.05 14.96 -19.29
N ASN A 67 -2.21 15.96 -20.16
CA ASN A 67 -3.41 16.80 -20.23
C ASN A 67 -4.56 16.09 -20.99
N ASN A 68 -4.69 14.78 -20.80
CA ASN A 68 -5.71 13.97 -21.45
C ASN A 68 -6.99 13.95 -20.61
N LYS A 69 -8.17 14.01 -21.24
CA LYS A 69 -9.47 13.95 -20.54
C LYS A 69 -9.59 12.71 -19.63
N ARG A 70 -9.04 11.57 -20.06
CA ARG A 70 -9.02 10.32 -19.27
C ARG A 70 -8.16 10.46 -18.01
N PHE A 71 -6.99 11.08 -18.14
CA PHE A 71 -6.08 11.28 -17.01
C PHE A 71 -6.67 12.23 -15.97
N LYS A 72 -7.33 13.31 -16.41
CA LYS A 72 -8.07 14.22 -15.51
C LYS A 72 -9.17 13.49 -14.73
N ARG A 73 -9.91 12.60 -15.39
CA ARG A 73 -10.92 11.76 -14.70
C ARG A 73 -10.29 10.84 -13.67
N LEU A 74 -9.18 10.19 -14.00
CA LEU A 74 -8.45 9.33 -13.07
C LEU A 74 -7.96 10.11 -11.85
N MET A 75 -7.39 11.30 -12.05
CA MET A 75 -6.98 12.18 -10.95
C MET A 75 -8.15 12.61 -10.07
N SER A 76 -9.30 12.95 -10.66
CA SER A 76 -10.50 13.26 -9.88
C SER A 76 -11.02 12.08 -9.05
N LEU A 77 -10.92 10.85 -9.59
CA LEU A 77 -11.30 9.64 -8.86
C LEU A 77 -10.31 9.36 -7.73
N GLN A 78 -9.00 9.50 -7.97
CA GLN A 78 -7.98 9.36 -6.93
C GLN A 78 -8.20 10.36 -5.79
N ALA A 79 -8.48 11.62 -6.12
CA ALA A 79 -8.79 12.64 -5.12
C ALA A 79 -10.03 12.27 -4.29
N GLN A 80 -11.08 11.74 -4.92
CA GLN A 80 -12.29 11.29 -4.21
C GLN A 80 -12.05 10.05 -3.33
N PHE A 81 -11.28 9.07 -3.80
CA PHE A 81 -10.98 7.88 -3.01
C PHE A 81 -10.02 8.16 -1.85
N LEU A 82 -9.08 9.08 -2.03
CA LEU A 82 -8.11 9.47 -1.00
C LEU A 82 -8.60 10.60 -0.09
N SER A 83 -9.80 11.14 -0.30
CA SER A 83 -10.37 12.15 0.60
C SER A 83 -10.52 11.60 2.02
N ALA A 84 -10.07 12.38 3.01
CA ALA A 84 -10.09 12.05 4.43
C ALA A 84 -11.45 12.30 5.08
N ASP A 85 -12.54 11.93 4.39
CA ASP A 85 -13.92 12.21 4.83
C ASP A 85 -14.45 11.19 5.86
N GLY A 86 -13.62 10.23 6.29
CA GLY A 86 -14.03 9.14 7.19
C GLY A 86 -15.01 8.12 6.59
N LYS A 87 -15.37 8.25 5.31
CA LYS A 87 -16.30 7.35 4.61
C LYS A 87 -15.60 6.10 4.10
N LEU A 88 -16.31 4.96 4.16
CA LEU A 88 -15.87 3.70 3.55
C LEU A 88 -15.84 3.82 2.02
N VAL A 89 -15.01 3.01 1.36
CA VAL A 89 -14.82 3.04 -0.10
C VAL A 89 -16.15 2.92 -0.86
N TRP A 90 -17.03 2.01 -0.44
CA TRP A 90 -18.35 1.77 -1.06
C TRP A 90 -19.41 2.85 -0.73
N GLN A 91 -19.08 3.82 0.13
CA GLN A 91 -19.97 4.93 0.49
C GLN A 91 -19.57 6.24 -0.20
N LYS A 92 -18.44 6.25 -0.93
CA LYS A 92 -17.92 7.47 -1.54
C LYS A 92 -18.75 7.94 -2.73
N PHE A 93 -19.43 7.04 -3.43
CA PHE A 93 -20.37 7.40 -4.49
C PHE A 93 -21.82 7.23 -4.02
N ALA A 94 -22.67 8.21 -4.37
CA ALA A 94 -24.09 8.14 -4.07
C ALA A 94 -24.78 6.94 -4.76
N ALA A 95 -24.32 6.57 -5.95
CA ALA A 95 -24.84 5.43 -6.71
C ALA A 95 -24.58 4.08 -5.99
N ASP A 96 -23.41 3.94 -5.37
CA ASP A 96 -23.01 2.70 -4.67
C ASP A 96 -23.94 2.41 -3.49
N ARG A 97 -24.46 3.46 -2.83
CA ARG A 97 -25.41 3.33 -1.72
C ARG A 97 -26.73 2.70 -2.15
N THR A 98 -27.27 3.12 -3.30
CA THR A 98 -28.50 2.53 -3.85
C THR A 98 -28.28 1.07 -4.26
N LEU A 99 -27.16 0.78 -4.93
CA LEU A 99 -26.79 -0.58 -5.32
C LEU A 99 -26.63 -1.49 -4.09
N TYR A 100 -26.05 -0.97 -3.01
CA TYR A 100 -25.88 -1.68 -1.76
C TYR A 100 -27.21 -2.05 -1.12
N TYR A 101 -28.15 -1.10 -0.99
CA TYR A 101 -29.46 -1.43 -0.39
C TYR A 101 -30.26 -2.39 -1.25
N LEU A 102 -30.15 -2.29 -2.58
CA LEU A 102 -30.80 -3.22 -3.50
C LEU A 102 -30.23 -4.64 -3.36
N SER A 103 -28.90 -4.79 -3.31
CA SER A 103 -28.27 -6.10 -3.16
C SER A 103 -28.53 -6.72 -1.79
N ALA A 104 -28.45 -5.93 -0.72
CA ALA A 104 -28.80 -6.36 0.63
C ALA A 104 -30.26 -6.77 0.74
N GLY A 105 -31.18 -6.02 0.11
CA GLY A 105 -32.61 -6.34 0.06
C GLY A 105 -32.88 -7.67 -0.66
N LEU A 106 -32.26 -7.87 -1.83
CA LEU A 106 -32.40 -9.13 -2.57
C LEU A 106 -31.83 -10.33 -1.79
N ALA A 107 -30.70 -10.15 -1.10
CA ALA A 107 -30.12 -11.20 -0.27
C ALA A 107 -31.06 -11.57 0.89
N ALA A 108 -31.66 -10.58 1.56
CA ALA A 108 -32.61 -10.82 2.64
C ALA A 108 -33.87 -11.56 2.17
N VAL A 109 -34.44 -11.15 1.03
CA VAL A 109 -35.62 -11.82 0.45
C VAL A 109 -35.28 -13.26 0.05
N GLY A 110 -34.14 -13.48 -0.61
CA GLY A 110 -33.67 -14.81 -0.98
C GLY A 110 -33.44 -15.72 0.24
N PHE A 111 -32.92 -15.17 1.32
CA PHE A 111 -32.73 -15.90 2.58
C PHE A 111 -34.06 -16.33 3.20
N ILE A 112 -35.05 -15.43 3.29
CA ILE A 112 -36.39 -15.76 3.79
C ILE A 112 -37.05 -16.82 2.92
N TRP A 113 -36.94 -16.69 1.59
CA TRP A 113 -37.47 -17.67 0.65
C TRP A 113 -36.82 -19.04 0.81
N SER A 114 -35.50 -19.08 1.04
CA SER A 114 -34.75 -20.30 1.32
C SER A 114 -35.23 -20.98 2.61
N LEU A 115 -35.43 -20.22 3.68
CA LEU A 115 -35.99 -20.75 4.94
C LEU A 115 -37.41 -21.29 4.76
N TYR A 116 -38.24 -20.62 3.96
CA TYR A 116 -39.57 -21.10 3.62
C TYR A 116 -39.52 -22.45 2.87
N GLY A 117 -38.63 -22.56 1.88
CA GLY A 117 -38.38 -23.81 1.16
C GLY A 117 -37.89 -24.92 2.10
N LEU A 118 -36.94 -24.61 2.99
CA LEU A 118 -36.43 -25.55 3.98
C LEU A 118 -37.53 -26.03 4.92
N LYS A 119 -38.39 -25.13 5.41
CA LYS A 119 -39.54 -25.50 6.25
C LYS A 119 -40.48 -26.43 5.50
N ARG A 120 -40.76 -26.17 4.22
CA ARG A 120 -41.62 -27.02 3.40
C ARG A 120 -41.03 -28.42 3.16
N LEU A 121 -39.71 -28.52 3.02
CA LEU A 121 -39.01 -29.79 2.84
C LEU A 121 -38.85 -30.57 4.16
N ALA A 122 -38.65 -29.87 5.27
CA ALA A 122 -38.50 -30.47 6.60
C ALA A 122 -39.84 -30.92 7.20
N SER A 123 -40.96 -30.37 6.74
CA SER A 123 -42.30 -30.78 7.17
C SER A 123 -42.78 -31.95 6.32
N PRO A 124 -43.33 -33.03 6.91
CA PRO A 124 -43.93 -34.10 6.12
C PRO A 124 -45.06 -33.54 5.24
N PRO A 125 -45.24 -34.05 4.02
CA PRO A 125 -46.34 -33.61 3.16
C PRO A 125 -47.65 -33.86 3.91
N LYS A 126 -48.56 -32.86 3.90
CA LYS A 126 -49.93 -33.09 4.34
C LYS A 126 -50.53 -34.10 3.37
N ASN A 127 -50.71 -35.33 3.83
CA ASN A 127 -51.51 -36.32 3.13
C ASN A 127 -52.96 -35.81 3.16
N GLU A 128 -53.49 -35.40 2.01
CA GLU A 128 -54.93 -35.32 1.77
C GLU A 128 -55.47 -36.71 1.38
#